data_AF-A0A3B8NS68-F1
#
_entry.id   AF-A0A3B8NS68-F1
#
_cell.length_a   1.000
_cell.length_b   1.000
_cell.length_c   1.000
_cell.angle_alpha   90.00
_cell.angle_beta   90.00
_cell.angle_gamma   90.00
#
_symmetry.space_group_name_H-M   'P 1'
#
loop_
_entity.id
_entity.type
_entity.pdbx_description
1 polymer ?
#
loop_
_entity_poly.entity_id
_entity_poly.type
_entity_poly.pdbx_seq_one_letter_code
_entity_poly.pdbx_strand_id
1 'polypeptide(L)' 'VVDGTRADSSTQTGDEAAGDTELRERLTALRKSGVKAKDAVAQVADDTGTAKNRVYQVWVELGRQSG' A
#
# COMPACT_ATOMS: atom_id res chain seq x y z
N VAL A 1 -26.81 1.30 -36.54
CA VAL A 1 -27.45 1.54 -35.23
C VAL A 1 -26.43 1.28 -34.13
N VAL A 2 -26.10 2.37 -33.42
CA VAL A 2 -25.45 2.55 -32.11
C VAL A 2 -24.31 1.64 -31.60
N ASP A 3 -23.22 2.36 -31.31
CA ASP A 3 -22.09 2.16 -30.38
C ASP A 3 -22.35 1.26 -29.16
N GLY A 4 -21.50 0.24 -29.00
CA GLY A 4 -21.49 -0.68 -27.87
C GLY A 4 -20.41 -0.33 -26.84
N THR A 5 -20.37 0.90 -26.36
CA THR A 5 -19.68 1.21 -25.10
C THR A 5 -20.45 0.59 -23.93
N ARG A 6 -19.83 -0.34 -23.21
CA ARG A 6 -19.97 -0.37 -21.75
C ARG A 6 -18.63 -0.70 -21.14
N ALA A 7 -18.05 0.37 -20.58
CA ALA A 7 -16.84 0.45 -19.81
C ALA A 7 -16.62 -0.76 -18.91
N ASP A 8 -15.40 -1.29 -19.00
CA ASP A 8 -14.62 -1.86 -17.93
C ASP A 8 -15.03 -1.29 -16.56
N SER A 9 -15.65 -2.09 -15.71
CA SER A 9 -15.99 -1.73 -14.33
C SER A 9 -16.18 -2.99 -13.50
N SER A 10 -15.22 -3.93 -13.57
CA SER A 10 -15.22 -5.14 -12.74
C SER A 10 -13.88 -5.41 -12.08
N THR A 11 -12.99 -4.40 -12.01
CA THR A 11 -11.69 -4.50 -11.33
C THR A 11 -11.71 -3.63 -10.09
N GLN A 12 -12.63 -3.90 -9.16
CA GLN A 12 -12.71 -3.16 -7.89
C GLN A 12 -12.96 -4.12 -6.72
N THR A 13 -12.14 -5.15 -6.59
CA THR A 13 -12.05 -5.96 -5.35
C THR A 13 -10.68 -6.65 -5.21
N GLY A 14 -9.92 -6.82 -6.30
CA GLY A 14 -8.54 -7.33 -6.24
C GLY A 14 -7.47 -6.27 -5.89
N ASP A 15 -7.80 -4.98 -6.01
CA ASP A 15 -6.84 -3.88 -5.91
C ASP A 15 -6.49 -3.50 -4.46
N GLU A 16 -7.43 -3.61 -3.52
CA GLU A 16 -7.15 -3.28 -2.11
C GLU A 16 -6.24 -4.32 -1.43
N ALA A 17 -6.43 -5.62 -1.71
CA ALA A 17 -5.57 -6.68 -1.15
C ALA A 17 -4.19 -6.74 -1.83
N ALA A 18 -4.13 -6.43 -3.13
CA ALA A 18 -2.87 -6.24 -3.84
C ALA A 18 -2.12 -5.01 -3.31
N GLY A 19 -2.85 -3.91 -3.09
CA GLY A 19 -2.32 -2.68 -2.50
C GLY A 19 -1.72 -2.90 -1.12
N ASP A 20 -2.42 -3.61 -0.21
CA ASP A 20 -1.92 -3.90 1.14
C ASP A 20 -0.68 -4.84 1.11
N THR A 21 -0.61 -5.76 0.13
CA THR A 21 0.56 -6.66 -0.06
C THR A 21 1.77 -5.89 -0.57
N GLU A 22 1.60 -5.08 -1.62
CA GLU A 22 2.66 -4.22 -2.16
C GLU A 22 3.14 -3.20 -1.11
N LEU A 23 2.21 -2.64 -0.32
CA LEU A 23 2.50 -1.76 0.80
C LEU A 23 3.43 -2.43 1.82
N ARG A 24 3.12 -3.67 2.21
CA ARG A 24 3.92 -4.46 3.16
C ARG A 24 5.31 -4.77 2.61
N GLU A 25 5.42 -5.13 1.33
CA GLU A 25 6.71 -5.39 0.68
C GLU A 25 7.59 -4.14 0.65
N ARG A 26 7.03 -2.99 0.22
CA ARG A 26 7.73 -1.70 0.19
C ARG A 26 8.18 -1.26 1.58
N LEU A 27 7.31 -1.33 2.59
CA LEU A 27 7.65 -1.00 3.98
C LEU A 27 8.73 -1.95 4.54
N THR A 28 8.68 -3.24 4.20
CA THR A 28 9.69 -4.22 4.61
C THR A 28 11.06 -3.90 4.00
N ALA A 29 11.10 -3.54 2.72
CA ALA A 29 12.33 -3.12 2.04
C ALA A 29 12.95 -1.88 2.71
N LEU A 30 12.14 -0.84 2.95
CA LEU A 30 12.58 0.38 3.63
C LEU A 30 13.13 0.11 5.04
N ARG A 31 12.49 -0.80 5.78
CA ARG A 31 12.96 -1.22 7.10
C ARG A 31 14.30 -1.94 7.04
N LYS A 32 14.50 -2.84 6.06
CA LYS A 32 15.79 -3.51 5.83
C LYS A 32 16.90 -2.53 5.46
N SER A 33 16.56 -1.44 4.77
CA SER A 33 17.47 -0.33 4.47
C SER A 33 17.75 0.59 5.67
N GLY A 34 17.14 0.36 6.84
CA GLY A 34 17.33 1.18 8.04
C GLY A 34 16.58 2.52 8.01
N VAL A 35 15.62 2.68 7.09
CA VAL A 35 14.81 3.89 6.99
C VAL A 35 13.93 4.03 8.23
N LYS A 36 13.83 5.25 8.76
CA LYS A 36 12.96 5.54 9.90
C LYS A 36 11.50 5.38 9.53
N ALA A 37 10.70 4.91 10.49
CA ALA A 37 9.26 4.75 10.35
C ALA A 37 8.57 5.96 9.73
N LYS A 38 8.94 7.17 10.17
CA LYS A 38 8.37 8.43 9.68
C LYS A 38 8.58 8.62 8.17
N ASP A 39 9.81 8.41 7.70
CA ASP A 39 10.18 8.63 6.31
C ASP A 39 9.61 7.52 5.42
N ALA A 40 9.65 6.28 5.89
CA ALA A 40 9.05 5.15 5.17
C ALA A 40 7.53 5.29 5.02
N VAL A 41 6.84 5.68 6.10
CA VAL A 41 5.40 5.92 6.08
C VAL A 41 5.04 7.09 5.17
N ALA A 42 5.81 8.17 5.19
CA ALA A 42 5.57 9.31 4.32
C ALA A 42 5.76 8.95 2.85
N GLN A 43 6.86 8.27 2.50
CA GLN A 43 7.17 7.88 1.13
C GLN A 43 6.11 6.93 0.56
N VAL A 44 5.75 5.88 1.30
CA VAL A 44 4.76 4.89 0.83
C VAL A 44 3.35 5.50 0.77
N ALA A 45 3.00 6.39 1.68
CA ALA A 45 1.72 7.09 1.62
C ALA A 45 1.61 8.02 0.39
N ASP A 46 2.71 8.70 0.03
CA ASP A 46 2.75 9.59 -1.14
C ASP A 46 2.72 8.80 -2.45
N ASP A 47 3.53 7.74 -2.55
CA ASP A 47 3.61 6.87 -3.73
C ASP A 47 2.33 6.08 -4.01
N THR A 48 1.68 5.56 -2.96
CA THR A 48 0.51 4.68 -3.09
C THR A 48 -0.80 5.43 -2.90
N GLY A 49 -0.76 6.74 -2.59
CA GLY A 49 -1.93 7.54 -2.20
C GLY A 49 -2.65 7.01 -0.95
N THR A 50 -2.00 6.13 -0.19
CA THR A 50 -2.58 5.49 0.99
C THR A 50 -2.49 6.41 2.19
N ALA A 51 -3.54 6.45 3.02
CA ALA A 51 -3.53 7.30 4.21
C ALA A 51 -2.35 6.98 5.15
N LYS A 52 -1.58 8.01 5.56
CA LYS A 52 -0.43 7.86 6.47
C LYS A 52 -0.76 7.07 7.75
N ASN A 53 -1.98 7.20 8.27
CA ASN A 53 -2.45 6.42 9.41
C ASN A 53 -2.48 4.91 9.14
N ARG A 54 -2.95 4.50 7.95
CA ARG A 54 -3.00 3.09 7.53
C ARG A 54 -1.58 2.54 7.34
N VAL A 55 -0.72 3.29 6.65
CA VAL A 55 0.68 2.91 6.42
C VAL A 55 1.45 2.80 7.75
N TYR A 56 1.19 3.69 8.71
CA TYR A 56 1.77 3.61 10.04
C TYR A 56 1.32 2.37 10.82
N GLN A 57 0.04 2.00 10.76
CA GLN A 57 -0.43 0.77 11.41
C GLN A 57 0.25 -0.46 10.83
N VAL A 58 0.33 -0.58 9.50
CA VAL A 58 1.02 -1.70 8.84
C VAL A 58 2.50 -1.74 9.23
N TRP A 59 3.17 -0.58 9.31
CA TRP A 59 4.54 -0.49 9.77
C TRP A 59 4.73 -0.97 11.23
N VAL A 60 3.85 -0.59 12.14
CA VAL A 60 3.89 -1.03 13.55
C VAL A 60 3.62 -2.54 13.65
N GLU A 61 2.66 -3.06 12.89
CA GLU A 61 2.36 -4.50 12.80
C GLU A 61 3.56 -5.31 12.29
N LEU A 62 4.25 -4.81 11.25
CA LEU A 62 5.52 -5.36 10.76
C LEU A 62 6.60 -5.34 11.86
N GLY A 63 6.63 -4.28 12.66
CA GLY A 63 7.51 -4.14 13.82
C GLY A 63 7.27 -5.21 14.88
N ARG A 64 6.01 -5.50 15.18
CA ARG A 64 5.58 -6.48 16.19
C ARG A 64 5.77 -7.94 15.78
N GLN A 65 5.70 -8.27 14.49
CA GLN A 65 5.89 -9.65 14.01
C GLN A 65 7.37 -10.06 13.92
N SER A 66 8.31 -9.12 14.01
CA SER A 66 9.76 -9.39 13.92
C SER A 66 10.49 -9.39 15.27
N GLY A 67 9.76 -9.32 16.39
CA GLY A 67 10.31 -9.40 17.76
C GLY A 67 9.61 -10.51 18.53
#